data_AF-A0A9E5M4W0-F1
#
_entry.id   AF-A0A9E5M4W0-F1
#
_cell.length_a   1.000
_cell.length_b   1.000
_cell.length_c   1.000
_cell.angle_alpha   90.00
_cell.angle_beta   90.00
_cell.angle_gamma   90.00
#
_symmetry.space_group_name_H-M   'P 1'
#
loop_
_entity.id
_entity.type
_entity.pdbx_description
1 polymer ?
#
loop_
_entity_poly.entity_id
_entity_poly.type
_entity_poly.pdbx_seq_one_letter_code
_entity_poly.pdbx_strand_id
1 'polypeptide(L)' 'APKGTPDVVISSVNKAVNEILGLPALEQQMIAQGADPAGGTPAQFGQFVQRETDKWRVIVKESGAKAE' A
#
# COMPACT_ATOMS: atom_id res chain seq x y z
N ALA A 1 -9.27 -4.58 2.43
CA ALA A 1 -10.67 -5.05 2.52
C ALA A 1 -10.93 -5.61 3.92
N PRO A 2 -12.17 -5.66 4.43
CA PRO A 2 -12.47 -6.24 5.74
C PRO A 2 -11.90 -7.65 5.90
N LYS A 3 -11.52 -8.01 7.13
CA LYS A 3 -11.05 -9.37 7.44
C LYS A 3 -12.12 -10.39 7.01
N GLY A 4 -11.70 -11.41 6.26
CA GLY A 4 -12.60 -12.44 5.72
C GLY A 4 -13.17 -12.14 4.34
N THR A 5 -12.77 -11.04 3.69
CA THR A 5 -13.10 -10.82 2.27
C THR A 5 -12.56 -12.00 1.44
N PRO A 6 -13.39 -12.63 0.58
CA PRO A 6 -12.95 -13.77 -0.22
C PRO A 6 -11.76 -13.44 -1.15
N ASP A 7 -10.84 -14.39 -1.29
CA ASP A 7 -9.60 -14.21 -2.07
C ASP A 7 -9.86 -13.85 -3.53
N VAL A 8 -10.94 -14.38 -4.12
CA VAL A 8 -11.33 -14.06 -5.50
C VAL A 8 -11.66 -12.57 -5.67
N VAL A 9 -12.28 -11.95 -4.67
CA VAL A 9 -12.60 -10.51 -4.69
C VAL A 9 -11.31 -9.70 -4.54
N ILE A 10 -10.43 -10.11 -3.62
CA ILE A 10 -9.12 -9.48 -3.43
C ILE A 10 -8.30 -9.53 -4.72
N SER A 11 -8.24 -10.70 -5.35
CA SER A 11 -7.52 -10.92 -6.60
C SER A 11 -8.08 -10.05 -7.73
N SER A 12 -9.40 -10.00 -7.90
CA SER A 12 -10.05 -9.18 -8.93
C SER A 12 -9.74 -7.70 -8.77
N VAL A 13 -9.83 -7.17 -7.55
CA VAL A 13 -9.55 -5.75 -7.29
C VAL A 13 -8.07 -5.45 -7.47
N ASN A 14 -7.17 -6.30 -6.96
CA ASN A 14 -5.74 -6.12 -7.13
C ASN A 14 -5.33 -6.11 -8.60
N LYS A 15 -5.91 -7.00 -9.42
CA LYS A 15 -5.67 -7.01 -10.86
C LYS A 15 -6.08 -5.68 -11.51
N ALA A 16 -7.31 -5.22 -11.27
CA ALA A 16 -7.80 -3.97 -11.83
C ALA A 16 -6.95 -2.76 -11.42
N VAL A 17 -6.49 -2.72 -10.15
CA VAL A 17 -5.59 -1.66 -9.66
C VAL A 17 -4.24 -1.69 -10.39
N ASN A 18 -3.63 -2.86 -10.56
CA ASN A 18 -2.36 -2.97 -11.28
C ASN A 18 -2.50 -2.57 -12.77
N GLU A 19 -3.63 -2.90 -13.40
CA GLU A 19 -3.90 -2.50 -14.78
C GLU A 19 -3.96 -0.97 -14.94
N ILE A 20 -4.66 -0.26 -14.05
CA ILE A 20 -4.76 1.20 -14.15
C ILE A 20 -3.44 1.90 -13.77
N LEU A 21 -2.67 1.35 -12.83
CA LEU A 21 -1.34 1.89 -12.47
C LEU A 21 -0.34 1.78 -13.63
N GLY A 22 -0.52 0.81 -14.53
CA GLY A 22 0.28 0.69 -15.76
C GLY A 22 -0.09 1.68 -16.86
N LEU A 23 -1.11 2.52 -16.68
CA LEU A 23 -1.48 3.54 -17.65
C LEU A 23 -0.54 4.75 -17.53
N PRO A 24 0.19 5.14 -18.59
CA PRO A 24 1.17 6.23 -18.52
C PRO A 24 0.58 7.56 -18.05
N ALA A 25 -0.66 7.86 -18.42
CA ALA A 25 -1.34 9.08 -18.01
C ALA A 25 -1.60 9.12 -16.49
N LEU A 26 -1.95 7.97 -15.89
CA LEU A 26 -2.19 7.90 -14.46
C LEU A 26 -0.87 7.95 -13.68
N GLU A 27 0.14 7.21 -14.16
CA GLU A 27 1.50 7.25 -13.60
C GLU A 27 2.05 8.68 -13.56
N GLN A 28 1.98 9.40 -14.68
CA GLN A 28 2.41 10.80 -14.77
C GLN A 28 1.64 11.70 -13.81
N GLN A 29 0.33 11.51 -13.68
CA GLN A 29 -0.49 12.29 -12.75
C GLN A 29 -0.10 12.03 -11.30
N MET A 30 0.15 10.77 -10.92
CA MET A 30 0.58 10.42 -9.56
C MET A 30 1.95 11.00 -9.24
N ILE A 31 2.91 10.91 -10.18
CA ILE A 31 4.24 11.52 -10.03
C ILE A 31 4.14 13.04 -9.91
N ALA A 32 3.28 13.69 -10.70
CA ALA A 32 3.04 15.13 -10.60
C ALA A 32 2.47 15.56 -9.24
N GLN A 33 1.81 14.65 -8.52
CA GLN A 33 1.30 14.85 -7.15
C GLN A 33 2.32 14.44 -6.07
N GLY A 34 3.53 14.02 -6.44
CA GLY A 34 4.58 13.59 -5.53
C GLY A 34 4.46 12.15 -5.03
N ALA A 35 3.67 11.32 -5.70
CA ALA A 35 3.53 9.90 -5.39
C ALA A 35 4.42 9.02 -6.27
N ASP A 36 4.77 7.84 -5.75
CA ASP A 36 5.50 6.79 -6.47
C ASP A 36 4.60 5.53 -6.58
N PRO A 37 3.98 5.28 -7.76
CA PRO A 37 3.06 4.16 -7.94
C PRO A 37 3.78 2.81 -7.98
N ALA A 38 3.68 2.03 -6.90
CA ALA A 38 4.42 0.76 -6.77
C ALA A 38 3.71 -0.49 -7.36
N GLY A 39 2.38 -0.53 -7.35
CA GLY A 39 1.59 -1.73 -7.70
C GLY A 39 1.92 -2.96 -6.82
N GLY A 40 1.82 -4.15 -7.41
CA GLY A 40 2.26 -5.42 -6.80
C GLY A 40 1.11 -6.32 -6.31
N THR A 41 1.48 -7.33 -5.52
CA THR A 41 0.56 -8.38 -5.03
C THR A 41 0.00 -8.06 -3.64
N PRO A 42 -1.15 -8.64 -3.25
CA PRO A 42 -1.69 -8.49 -1.89
C PRO A 42 -0.71 -8.95 -0.81
N ALA A 43 0.07 -10.00 -1.09
CA ALA A 43 1.08 -10.53 -0.17
C ALA A 43 2.25 -9.55 0.02
N GLN A 44 2.74 -8.93 -1.05
CA GLN A 44 3.80 -7.90 -0.97
C GLN A 44 3.31 -6.69 -0.16
N PHE A 45 2.07 -6.26 -0.37
CA PHE A 45 1.49 -5.19 0.43
C PHE A 45 1.39 -5.56 1.92
N GLY A 46 0.96 -6.79 2.24
CA GLY A 46 0.95 -7.28 3.62
C GLY A 46 2.33 -7.28 4.27
N GLN A 47 3.37 -7.71 3.55
CA GLN A 47 4.75 -7.67 4.05
C GLN A 47 5.25 -6.24 4.25
N PHE A 48 4.91 -5.31 3.36
CA PHE A 48 5.24 -3.89 3.51
C PHE A 48 4.63 -3.32 4.78
N VAL A 49 3.33 -3.54 5.01
CA VAL A 49 2.63 -3.08 6.21
C VAL A 49 3.29 -3.64 7.47
N GLN A 50 3.66 -4.92 7.50
CA GLN A 50 4.33 -5.52 8.64
C GLN A 50 5.68 -4.85 8.92
N ARG A 51 6.53 -4.70 7.90
CA ARG A 51 7.85 -4.05 8.03
C ARG A 51 7.74 -2.61 8.51
N GLU A 52 6.83 -1.84 7.92
CA GLU A 52 6.62 -0.45 8.31
C GLU A 52 6.08 -0.34 9.74
N THR A 53 5.13 -1.21 10.12
CA THR A 53 4.61 -1.25 11.49
C THR A 53 5.72 -1.53 12.49
N ASP A 54 6.59 -2.51 12.21
CA ASP A 54 7.69 -2.85 13.11
C ASP A 54 8.71 -1.72 13.22
N LYS A 55 9.07 -1.09 12.09
CA LYS A 55 9.96 0.08 12.05
C LYS A 55 9.40 1.25 12.86
N TRP A 56 8.16 1.64 12.58
CA TRP A 56 7.54 2.81 13.21
C TRP A 56 7.24 2.58 14.69
N ARG A 57 6.97 1.34 15.11
CA ARG A 57 6.84 0.99 16.54
C ARG A 57 8.08 1.40 17.34
N VAL A 58 9.27 1.13 16.81
CA VAL A 58 10.54 1.50 17.46
C VAL A 58 10.69 3.02 17.51
N ILE A 59 10.52 3.68 16.36
CA ILE A 59 10.69 5.14 16.23
C ILE A 59 9.75 5.90 17.16
N VAL A 60 8.46 5.52 17.23
CA VAL A 60 7.48 6.17 18.09
C VAL A 60 7.86 6.01 19.57
N LYS A 61 8.30 4.81 19.96
CA LYS A 61 8.74 4.54 21.34
C LYS A 61 9.96 5.39 21.72
N GLU A 62 10.93 5.50 20.82
CA GLU A 62 12.17 6.24 21.06
C GLU A 62 11.97 7.77 21.04
N SER A 63 11.14 8.26 20.14
CA SER A 63 10.85 9.70 20.02
C SER A 63 9.91 10.23 21.11
N GLY A 64 9.15 9.34 21.78
CA GLY A 64 8.10 9.75 22.72
C GLY A 64 6.87 10.37 22.05
N ALA A 65 6.77 10.29 20.71
CA ALA A 65 5.64 10.77 19.95
C ALA A 65 4.35 10.05 20.36
N LYS A 66 3.24 10.78 20.36
CA LYS A 66 1.89 10.25 20.62
C LYS A 66 0.95 10.76 19.54
N ALA A 67 -0.02 9.94 19.16
CA ALA A 67 -1.18 10.42 18.42
C ALA A 67 -2.02 11.28 19.37
N GLU A 68 -2.42 12.47 18.90
CA GLU A 68 -3.36 13.35 19.60
C GLU A 68 -4.80 12.81 19.53
#